data_AF-A0A493TKF8-F1
#
_entry.id   AF-A0A493TKF8-F1
#
_cell.length_a   1.000
_cell.length_b   1.000
_cell.length_c   1.000
_cell.angle_alpha   90.00
_cell.angle_beta   90.00
_cell.angle_gamma   90.00
#
_symmetry.space_group_name_H-M   'P 1'
#
loop_
_entity.id
_entity.type
_entity.pdbx_description
1 polymer ?
#
loop_
_entity_poly.entity_id
_entity_poly.type
_entity_poly.pdbx_seq_one_letter_code
_entity_poly.pdbx_strand_id
1 'polypeptide(L)'
;MSSQDAAVKLAQERAEIVAKYDRGRDGAQIEPWEDADYRLYKVTDRFGFLHNFECIHLEKILKHILISFQQKHLEIERTTKWLKMLKSWEKYKNSEKVNSTGEFIKGSHCSSEGKFGLCYLMSLK
;
A
#
# COMPACT_ATOMS: atom_id res chain seq x y z
N MET A 1 64.78 25.76 -12.32
CA MET A 1 63.88 24.57 -12.33
C MET A 1 63.93 24.00 -13.73
N SER A 2 64.45 22.78 -13.89
CA SER A 2 64.65 22.18 -15.22
C SER A 2 63.30 21.88 -15.87
N SER A 3 63.19 22.03 -17.19
CA SER A 3 61.97 21.69 -17.95
C SER A 3 61.55 20.23 -17.74
N GLN A 4 62.50 19.34 -17.41
CA GLN A 4 62.24 17.94 -17.09
C GLN A 4 61.52 17.76 -15.74
N ASP A 5 61.80 18.60 -14.74
CA ASP A 5 61.15 18.53 -13.42
C ASP A 5 59.66 18.91 -13.50
N ALA A 6 59.32 19.84 -14.40
CA ALA A 6 57.94 20.25 -14.65
C ALA A 6 57.12 19.13 -15.32
N ALA A 7 57.74 18.37 -16.24
CA ALA A 7 57.08 17.26 -16.91
C ALA A 7 56.77 16.10 -15.94
N VAL A 8 57.67 15.82 -14.99
CA VAL A 8 57.46 14.79 -13.97
C VAL A 8 56.31 15.16 -13.02
N LYS A 9 56.25 16.43 -12.58
CA LYS A 9 55.12 16.92 -11.76
C LYS A 9 53.78 16.80 -12.48
N LEU A 10 53.72 17.19 -13.76
CA LEU A 10 52.50 17.07 -14.56
C LEU A 10 52.06 15.61 -14.73
N ALA A 11 53.01 14.69 -14.92
CA ALA A 11 52.71 13.27 -15.04
C ALA A 11 52.17 12.68 -13.73
N GLN A 12 52.75 13.09 -12.59
CA GLN A 12 52.27 12.71 -11.27
C GLN A 12 50.86 13.26 -11.00
N GLU A 13 50.61 14.54 -11.28
CA GLU A 13 49.29 15.15 -11.16
C GLU A 13 48.24 14.43 -12.03
N ARG A 14 48.60 14.08 -13.28
CA ARG A 14 47.73 13.29 -14.15
C ARG A 14 47.41 11.92 -13.57
N ALA A 15 48.42 11.22 -13.04
CA ALA A 15 48.22 9.91 -12.43
C ALA A 15 47.30 9.98 -11.19
N GLU A 16 47.45 11.03 -10.38
CA GLU A 16 46.59 11.29 -9.21
C GLU A 16 45.14 11.59 -9.62
N ILE A 17 44.93 12.32 -10.70
CA ILE A 17 43.58 12.58 -11.25
C ILE A 17 42.95 11.29 -11.76
N VAL A 18 43.68 10.49 -12.56
CA VAL A 18 43.18 9.21 -13.09
C VAL A 18 42.83 8.25 -11.96
N ALA A 19 43.70 8.13 -10.95
CA ALA A 19 43.44 7.28 -9.78
C ALA A 19 42.19 7.69 -8.98
N LYS A 20 41.81 8.98 -8.99
CA LYS A 20 40.55 9.45 -8.38
C LYS A 20 39.33 9.00 -9.19
N TYR A 21 39.39 9.05 -10.51
CA TYR A 21 38.30 8.58 -11.37
C TYR A 21 38.15 7.05 -11.31
N ASP A 22 39.25 6.30 -11.29
CA ASP A 22 39.24 4.83 -11.19
C ASP A 22 38.60 4.34 -9.87
N ARG A 23 38.70 5.12 -8.80
CA ARG A 23 38.11 4.79 -7.49
C ARG A 23 36.59 4.92 -7.45
N GLY A 24 35.99 5.67 -8.38
CA GLY A 24 34.54 5.88 -8.43
C GLY A 24 33.97 6.56 -7.19
N ARG A 25 32.66 6.40 -6.99
CA ARG A 25 31.87 7.07 -5.93
C ARG A 25 32.21 6.57 -4.52
N ASP A 26 32.56 5.30 -4.38
CA ASP A 26 32.69 4.61 -3.08
C ASP A 26 33.92 5.03 -2.27
N GLY A 27 34.84 5.79 -2.86
CA GLY A 27 36.07 6.25 -2.19
C GLY A 27 36.31 7.76 -2.25
N ALA A 28 35.31 8.54 -2.64
CA ALA A 28 35.34 10.00 -2.61
C ALA A 28 34.65 10.51 -1.33
N GLN A 29 35.25 11.51 -0.68
CA GLN A 29 34.55 12.29 0.34
C GLN A 29 33.56 13.19 -0.41
N ILE A 30 32.30 12.76 -0.45
CA ILE A 30 31.21 13.49 -1.08
C ILE A 30 30.48 14.21 0.03
N GLU A 31 30.43 15.52 -0.05
CA GLU A 31 29.68 16.30 0.91
C GLU A 31 28.18 16.01 0.74
N PRO A 32 27.37 16.00 1.81
CA PRO A 32 25.97 15.60 1.71
C PRO A 32 25.16 16.38 0.67
N TRP A 33 25.50 17.64 0.39
CA TRP A 33 24.84 18.46 -0.63
C TRP A 33 25.31 18.18 -2.07
N GLU A 34 26.43 17.48 -2.27
CA GLU A 34 26.91 17.03 -3.57
C GLU A 34 26.24 15.71 -4.00
N ASP A 35 25.53 15.06 -3.07
CA ASP A 35 24.77 13.85 -3.36
C ASP A 35 23.43 14.17 -4.03
N ALA A 36 23.17 13.53 -5.17
CA ALA A 36 21.87 13.59 -5.85
C ALA A 36 20.74 13.02 -4.97
N ASP A 37 21.08 12.13 -4.04
CA ASP A 37 20.13 11.56 -3.08
C ASP A 37 19.90 12.46 -1.85
N TYR A 38 20.49 13.65 -1.80
CA TYR A 38 20.31 14.56 -0.68
C TYR A 38 18.84 14.94 -0.47
N ARG A 39 18.38 14.80 0.77
CA ARG A 39 16.98 14.94 1.16
C ARG A 39 16.37 16.28 0.69
N LEU A 40 17.12 17.37 0.72
CA LEU A 40 16.64 18.69 0.32
C LEU A 40 16.17 18.72 -1.15
N TYR A 41 16.82 17.97 -2.04
CA TYR A 41 16.48 17.95 -3.48
C TYR A 41 15.36 16.97 -3.84
N LYS A 42 15.08 15.98 -2.99
CA LYS A 42 13.98 15.02 -3.20
C LYS A 42 12.63 15.48 -2.63
N VAL A 43 12.65 16.36 -1.63
CA VAL A 43 11.52 16.50 -0.70
C VAL A 43 10.52 17.58 -1.09
N THR A 44 10.84 18.50 -1.99
CA THR A 44 9.93 19.57 -2.40
C THR A 44 9.47 19.42 -3.86
N ASP A 45 8.21 19.09 -4.04
CA ASP A 45 7.51 19.18 -5.33
C ASP A 45 7.29 20.66 -5.74
N ARG A 46 6.96 20.94 -7.02
CA ARG A 46 6.71 22.28 -7.60
C ARG A 46 5.69 23.11 -6.82
N PHE A 47 4.79 22.45 -6.10
CA PHE A 47 3.77 23.08 -5.26
C PHE A 47 4.15 23.19 -3.78
N GLY A 48 5.36 22.78 -3.39
CA GLY A 48 5.84 22.82 -2.00
C GLY A 48 5.30 21.70 -1.11
N PHE A 49 4.67 20.67 -1.68
CA PHE A 49 4.23 19.51 -0.91
C PHE A 49 5.38 18.55 -0.61
N LEU A 50 5.38 18.07 0.62
CA LEU A 50 6.37 17.14 1.16
C LEU A 50 6.03 15.70 0.73
N HIS A 51 6.61 15.21 -0.37
CA HIS A 51 6.49 13.80 -0.78
C HIS A 51 7.43 12.90 0.03
N ASN A 52 7.34 12.95 1.36
CA ASN A 52 8.05 11.98 2.18
C ASN A 52 7.43 10.59 1.96
N PHE A 53 8.26 9.54 1.87
CA PHE A 53 7.82 8.14 1.82
C PHE A 53 6.79 7.80 2.92
N GLU A 54 6.93 8.45 4.08
CA GLU A 54 5.99 8.33 5.20
C GLU A 54 4.60 8.87 4.86
N CYS A 55 4.47 10.01 4.18
CA CYS A 55 3.18 10.59 3.80
C CYS A 55 2.40 9.67 2.85
N ILE A 56 3.08 9.11 1.84
CA ILE A 56 2.49 8.17 0.88
C ILE A 56 2.02 6.89 1.59
N HIS A 57 2.83 6.38 2.52
CA HIS A 57 2.50 5.19 3.30
C HIS A 57 1.30 5.43 4.22
N LEU A 58 1.25 6.58 4.90
CA LEU A 58 0.12 6.96 5.75
C LEU A 58 -1.18 7.11 4.97
N GLU A 59 -1.15 7.74 3.79
CA GLU A 59 -2.34 7.86 2.94
C GLU A 59 -2.87 6.48 2.52
N LYS A 60 -1.97 5.57 2.14
CA LYS A 60 -2.34 4.19 1.75
C LYS A 60 -2.95 3.42 2.93
N ILE A 61 -2.36 3.52 4.12
CA ILE A 61 -2.90 2.91 5.34
C ILE A 61 -4.29 3.46 5.64
N LEU A 62 -4.47 4.78 5.59
CA LEU A 62 -5.74 5.43 5.91
C LEU A 62 -6.86 4.97 4.97
N LYS A 63 -6.58 4.87 3.66
CA LYS A 63 -7.52 4.34 2.67
C LYS A 63 -7.93 2.90 2.97
N HIS A 64 -6.97 2.03 3.32
CA HIS A 64 -7.25 0.64 3.70
C HIS A 64 -8.15 0.55 4.94
N ILE A 65 -7.87 1.36 5.97
CA ILE A 65 -8.66 1.40 7.20
C ILE A 65 -10.10 1.82 6.89
N LEU A 66 -10.29 2.85 6.06
CA LEU A 66 -11.62 3.34 5.69
C LEU A 66 -12.44 2.26 4.96
N ILE A 67 -11.85 1.59 3.98
CA ILE A 67 -12.51 0.51 3.22
C ILE A 67 -12.90 -0.64 4.16
N SER A 68 -11.99 -1.06 5.04
CA SER A 68 -12.27 -2.11 6.02
C SER A 68 -13.42 -1.75 6.96
N PHE A 69 -13.46 -0.49 7.42
CA PHE A 69 -14.53 -0.01 8.29
C PHE A 69 -15.90 -0.04 7.58
N GLN A 70 -15.95 0.41 6.32
CA GLN A 70 -17.18 0.35 5.52
C GLN A 70 -17.68 -1.08 5.29
N GLN A 71 -16.77 -2.01 4.99
CA GLN A 71 -17.11 -3.44 4.84
C GLN A 71 -17.70 -4.01 6.13
N LYS A 72 -17.04 -3.76 7.28
CA LYS A 72 -17.54 -4.20 8.58
C LYS A 72 -18.91 -3.62 8.91
N HIS A 73 -19.14 -2.35 8.58
CA HIS A 73 -20.45 -1.72 8.79
C HIS A 73 -21.55 -2.43 8.00
N LEU A 74 -21.29 -2.74 6.73
CA LEU A 74 -22.24 -3.49 5.87
C LEU A 74 -22.50 -4.91 6.40
N GLU A 75 -21.48 -5.58 6.93
CA GLU A 75 -21.64 -6.90 7.56
C GLU A 75 -22.50 -6.84 8.83
N ILE A 76 -22.35 -5.78 9.65
CA ILE A 76 -23.19 -5.54 10.83
C ILE A 76 -24.65 -5.26 10.41
N GLU A 77 -24.88 -4.39 9.42
CA GLU A 77 -26.24 -4.13 8.90
C GLU A 77 -26.89 -5.39 8.33
N ARG A 78 -26.11 -6.22 7.63
CA ARG A 78 -26.57 -7.49 7.09
C ARG A 78 -26.96 -8.45 8.22
N THR A 79 -26.07 -8.70 9.17
CA THR A 79 -26.31 -9.63 10.29
C THR A 79 -27.49 -9.20 11.16
N THR A 80 -27.63 -7.90 11.44
CA THR A 80 -28.78 -7.37 12.19
C THR A 80 -30.09 -7.55 11.43
N LYS A 81 -30.10 -7.37 10.10
CA LYS A 81 -31.26 -7.68 9.24
C LYS A 81 -31.59 -9.17 9.27
N TRP A 82 -30.61 -10.06 9.13
CA TRP A 82 -30.83 -11.51 9.22
C TRP A 82 -31.39 -11.93 10.57
N LEU A 83 -30.89 -11.36 11.67
CA LEU A 83 -31.40 -11.61 13.01
C LEU A 83 -32.89 -11.24 13.12
N LYS A 84 -33.29 -10.09 12.57
CA LYS A 84 -34.70 -9.66 12.53
C LYS A 84 -35.57 -10.62 11.71
N MET A 85 -35.06 -11.08 10.58
CA MET A 85 -35.75 -12.05 9.71
C MET A 85 -35.95 -13.39 10.40
N LEU A 86 -34.91 -13.93 11.05
CA LEU A 86 -34.99 -15.21 11.78
C LEU A 86 -35.96 -15.13 12.97
N LYS A 87 -35.95 -14.04 13.73
CA LYS A 87 -36.88 -13.83 14.85
C LYS A 87 -38.36 -13.83 14.43
N SER A 88 -38.64 -13.42 13.20
CA SER A 88 -40.01 -13.35 12.67
C SER A 88 -40.28 -14.40 11.58
N TRP A 89 -39.39 -15.38 11.42
CA TRP A 89 -39.41 -16.33 10.32
C TRP A 89 -40.73 -17.10 10.22
N GLU A 90 -41.24 -17.57 11.36
CA GLU A 90 -42.52 -18.27 11.47
C GLU A 90 -43.70 -17.49 10.86
N LYS A 91 -43.63 -16.16 10.87
CA LYS A 91 -44.67 -15.28 10.32
C LYS A 91 -44.56 -15.11 8.80
N TYR A 92 -43.35 -15.15 8.25
CA TYR A 92 -43.08 -14.78 6.85
C TYR A 92 -42.81 -15.96 5.93
N LYS A 93 -42.55 -17.16 6.47
CA LYS A 93 -42.19 -18.37 5.72
C LYS A 93 -43.17 -18.78 4.62
N ASN A 94 -44.45 -18.46 4.75
CA ASN A 94 -45.50 -18.81 3.78
C ASN A 94 -45.93 -17.62 2.89
N SER A 95 -45.27 -16.46 2.98
CA SER A 95 -45.65 -15.29 2.18
C SER A 95 -45.27 -15.47 0.71
N GLU A 96 -46.11 -14.95 -0.21
CA GLU A 96 -45.82 -14.97 -1.65
C GLU A 96 -44.46 -14.37 -2.00
N LYS A 97 -43.99 -13.39 -1.22
CA LYS A 97 -42.67 -12.79 -1.41
C LYS A 97 -41.53 -13.79 -1.21
N VAL A 98 -41.61 -14.66 -0.21
CA VAL A 98 -40.62 -15.73 0.03
C VAL A 98 -40.78 -16.86 -0.99
N ASN A 99 -42.02 -17.18 -1.37
CA ASN A 99 -42.31 -18.24 -2.34
C ASN A 99 -41.90 -17.88 -3.78
N SER A 100 -42.10 -16.62 -4.18
CA SER A 100 -41.67 -16.11 -5.49
C SER A 100 -40.16 -15.90 -5.59
N THR A 101 -39.50 -15.62 -4.46
CA THR A 101 -38.05 -15.41 -4.40
C THR A 101 -37.32 -16.60 -3.79
N GLY A 102 -37.73 -17.84 -4.04
CA GLY A 102 -37.01 -19.06 -3.61
C GLY A 102 -35.51 -19.11 -4.01
N GLU A 103 -35.07 -18.19 -4.86
CA GLU A 103 -33.67 -17.93 -5.23
C GLU A 103 -32.92 -16.94 -4.32
N PHE A 104 -33.63 -16.11 -3.53
CA PHE A 104 -33.10 -15.04 -2.66
C PHE A 104 -32.13 -15.53 -1.58
N ILE A 105 -32.23 -16.81 -1.20
CA ILE A 105 -31.37 -17.44 -0.20
C ILE A 105 -30.08 -18.01 -0.81
N LYS A 106 -30.02 -18.26 -2.14
CA LYS A 106 -28.86 -18.91 -2.77
C LYS A 106 -27.72 -17.95 -3.13
N GLY A 107 -27.99 -16.64 -3.21
CA GLY A 107 -27.08 -15.66 -3.81
C GLY A 107 -26.24 -14.80 -2.85
N SER A 108 -26.30 -15.00 -1.53
CA SER A 108 -25.49 -14.18 -0.61
C SER A 108 -24.05 -14.69 -0.55
N HIS A 109 -23.29 -14.38 -1.61
CA HIS A 109 -21.84 -14.52 -1.67
C HIS A 109 -21.24 -13.77 -0.48
N CYS A 110 -20.73 -14.52 0.51
CA CYS A 110 -19.87 -13.97 1.54
C CYS A 110 -18.52 -13.66 0.90
N SER A 111 -18.03 -12.44 1.12
CA SER A 111 -16.65 -12.08 0.78
C SER A 111 -15.71 -13.01 1.53
N SER A 112 -14.68 -13.47 0.82
CA SER A 112 -13.63 -14.33 1.32
C SER A 112 -13.01 -13.77 2.60
N GLU A 113 -12.79 -14.69 3.54
CA GLU A 113 -12.08 -14.53 4.84
C GLU A 113 -12.97 -14.26 6.05
N GLY A 114 -13.22 -15.33 6.81
CA GLY A 114 -13.85 -15.26 8.13
C GLY A 114 -15.16 -16.03 8.24
N LYS A 115 -15.07 -17.36 8.01
CA LYS A 115 -15.92 -18.42 8.60
C LYS A 115 -17.20 -17.93 9.30
N PHE A 116 -18.36 -18.05 8.66
CA PHE A 116 -19.60 -18.55 9.29
C PHE A 116 -20.56 -19.01 8.18
N GLY A 117 -20.26 -20.20 7.65
CA GLY A 117 -21.19 -20.96 6.81
C GLY A 117 -22.39 -21.40 7.64
N LEU A 118 -23.44 -20.59 7.68
CA LEU A 118 -24.78 -21.00 8.12
C LEU A 118 -25.74 -21.21 6.94
N CYS A 119 -25.28 -21.04 5.69
CA CYS A 119 -26.09 -21.35 4.51
C CYS A 119 -26.19 -22.85 4.20
N TYR A 120 -25.34 -23.72 4.76
CA TYR A 120 -25.36 -25.15 4.44
C TYR A 120 -26.29 -26.00 5.33
N LEU A 121 -26.74 -25.46 6.47
CA LEU A 121 -27.44 -26.28 7.49
C LEU A 121 -28.95 -26.43 7.28
N MET A 122 -29.55 -25.71 6.32
CA MET A 122 -31.00 -25.77 6.05
C MET A 122 -31.37 -26.64 4.84
N SER A 123 -30.41 -27.38 4.27
CA SER A 123 -30.63 -28.31 3.14
C SER A 123 -30.32 -29.78 3.45
N LEU A 124 -30.03 -30.12 4.71
CA LEU A 124 -29.99 -31.51 5.16
C LEU A 124 -31.27 -31.78 5.95
N LYS A 125 -32.09 -32.65 5.36
CA LYS A 125 -33.15 -33.39 6.06
C LYS A 125 -32.62 -34.05 7.33
#